data_AF-A0A960XKE0-F1
#
_entry.id   AF-A0A960XKE0-F1
#
_cell.length_a   1.000
_cell.length_b   1.000
_cell.length_c   1.000
_cell.angle_alpha   90.00
_cell.angle_beta   90.00
_cell.angle_gamma   90.00
#
_symmetry.space_group_name_H-M   'P 1'
#
loop_
_entity.id
_entity.type
_entity.pdbx_description
1 polymer ?
#
loop_
_entity_poly.entity_id
_entity_poly.type
_entity_poly.pdbx_seq_one_letter_code
_entity_poly.pdbx_strand_id
1 'polypeptide(L)' 'DANGKPLPGYTLADAVETIGDEIERVVRWKQGPDVSALAGRPVRLRFVMKDADLYALRFS' A
#
# COMPACT_ATOMS: atom_id res chain seq x y z
N ASP A 1 -7.34 -8.61 -2.85
CA ASP A 1 -7.41 -9.14 -4.22
C ASP A 1 -8.43 -8.32 -5.01
N ALA A 2 -8.77 -8.74 -6.23
CA ALA A 2 -9.79 -8.08 -7.06
C ALA A 2 -11.18 -8.03 -6.41
N ASN A 3 -11.51 -8.97 -5.52
CA ASN A 3 -12.80 -9.07 -4.84
C ASN A 3 -12.82 -8.32 -3.49
N GLY A 4 -11.73 -7.64 -3.14
CA GLY A 4 -11.61 -6.92 -1.87
C GLY A 4 -11.22 -7.79 -0.68
N LYS A 5 -10.88 -9.07 -0.88
CA LYS A 5 -10.34 -9.92 0.18
C LYS A 5 -8.88 -9.52 0.48
N PRO A 6 -8.49 -9.30 1.75
CA PRO A 6 -7.10 -8.99 2.09
C PRO A 6 -6.12 -10.09 1.62
N LEU A 7 -4.98 -9.67 1.09
CA LEU A 7 -3.89 -10.57 0.71
C LEU A 7 -2.92 -10.71 1.90
N PRO A 8 -2.60 -11.94 2.37
CA PRO A 8 -1.63 -12.13 3.45
C PRO A 8 -0.29 -11.43 3.16
N GLY A 9 0.29 -10.77 4.16
CA GLY A 9 1.52 -9.99 4.01
C GLY A 9 1.33 -8.60 3.38
N TYR A 10 0.18 -8.34 2.74
CA TYR A 10 -0.21 -7.05 2.18
C TYR A 10 -1.48 -6.50 2.83
N THR A 11 -1.79 -6.95 4.05
CA THR A 11 -2.97 -6.49 4.79
C THR A 11 -2.73 -5.13 5.44
N LEU A 12 -3.80 -4.47 5.90
CA LEU A 12 -3.66 -3.24 6.70
C LEU A 12 -2.91 -3.48 8.02
N ALA A 13 -3.10 -4.65 8.65
CA ALA A 13 -2.38 -5.00 9.88
C ALA A 13 -0.88 -5.27 9.64
N ASP A 14 -0.50 -5.54 8.40
CA ASP A 14 0.89 -5.72 7.97
C ASP A 14 1.49 -4.44 7.38
N ALA A 15 0.68 -3.41 7.10
CA ALA A 15 1.15 -2.13 6.60
C ALA A 15 1.92 -1.41 7.70
N VAL A 16 3.03 -0.79 7.34
CA VAL A 16 3.79 0.08 8.25
C VAL A 16 3.21 1.48 8.14
N GLU A 17 2.74 2.00 9.26
CA GLU A 17 2.16 3.35 9.32
C GLU A 17 3.17 4.38 8.82
N THR A 18 2.66 5.31 8.02
CA THR A 18 3.44 6.37 7.40
C THR A 18 3.00 7.69 8.01
N ILE A 19 3.89 8.31 8.79
CA ILE A 19 3.67 9.61 9.44
C ILE A 19 4.76 10.57 8.98
N GLY A 20 4.40 11.78 8.60
CA GLY A 20 5.34 12.83 8.19
C GLY A 20 4.69 13.88 7.30
N ASP A 21 5.48 14.88 6.94
CA ASP A 21 5.16 15.94 5.99
C ASP A 21 6.11 15.82 4.79
N GLU A 22 5.76 14.93 3.86
CA GLU A 22 6.60 14.55 2.73
C GLU A 22 5.74 14.50 1.45
N ILE A 23 6.28 15.00 0.35
CA ILE A 23 5.62 14.98 -0.96
C ILE A 23 5.75 13.63 -1.69
N GLU A 24 6.71 12.81 -1.30
CA GLU A 24 6.96 11.48 -1.86
C GLU A 24 7.37 10.52 -0.75
N ARG A 25 6.74 9.35 -0.71
CA ARG A 25 7.03 8.32 0.30
C ARG A 25 6.80 6.92 -0.20
N VAL A 26 7.75 6.02 0.08
CA VAL A 26 7.58 4.59 -0.19
C VAL A 26 6.75 3.96 0.94
N VAL A 27 5.53 3.56 0.61
CA VAL A 27 4.68 2.76 1.51
C VAL A 27 5.19 1.33 1.54
N ARG A 28 5.25 0.73 2.74
CA ARG A 28 5.80 -0.61 2.93
C ARG A 28 4.95 -1.44 3.88
N TRP A 29 5.09 -2.76 3.77
CA TRP A 29 4.57 -3.72 4.73
C TRP A 29 5.70 -4.26 5.60
N LYS A 30 5.36 -5.02 6.64
CA LYS A 30 6.34 -5.67 7.53
C LYS A 30 7.35 -6.55 6.77
N GLN A 31 6.91 -7.18 5.69
CA GLN A 31 7.76 -8.01 4.83
C GLN A 31 8.63 -7.21 3.85
N GLY A 32 8.45 -5.88 3.77
CA GLY A 32 9.18 -4.99 2.87
C GLY A 32 8.27 -4.17 1.95
N PRO A 33 8.86 -3.32 1.09
CA PRO A 33 8.13 -2.50 0.12
C PRO A 33 7.81 -3.24 -1.19
N ASP A 34 8.37 -4.43 -1.42
CA ASP A 34 8.24 -5.12 -2.69
C ASP A 34 6.83 -5.69 -2.93
N VAL A 35 6.28 -5.36 -4.10
CA VAL A 35 4.98 -5.84 -4.59
C VAL A 35 5.12 -6.59 -5.92
N SER A 36 6.35 -6.88 -6.38
CA SER A 36 6.61 -7.55 -7.65
C SER A 36 5.88 -8.89 -7.78
N ALA A 37 5.70 -9.62 -6.68
CA ALA A 37 4.96 -10.87 -6.60
C ALA A 37 3.46 -10.75 -6.96
N LEU A 38 2.92 -9.52 -7.01
CA LEU A 38 1.54 -9.25 -7.40
C LEU A 38 1.39 -8.87 -8.88
N ALA A 39 2.49 -8.74 -9.63
CA ALA A 39 2.46 -8.37 -11.04
C ALA A 39 1.58 -9.31 -11.87
N GLY A 40 0.81 -8.73 -12.81
CA GLY A 40 -0.12 -9.46 -13.65
C GLY A 40 -1.41 -9.94 -12.96
N ARG A 41 -1.59 -9.65 -11.67
CA ARG A 41 -2.80 -10.01 -10.91
C ARG A 41 -3.65 -8.78 -10.64
N PRO A 42 -4.94 -8.76 -11.03
CA PRO A 42 -5.82 -7.67 -10.65
C PRO A 42 -5.97 -7.58 -9.13
N VAL A 43 -5.73 -6.38 -8.58
CA VAL A 43 -5.83 -6.08 -7.15
C VAL A 43 -6.61 -4.80 -6.93
N ARG A 44 -7.19 -4.66 -5.73
CA ARG A 44 -7.78 -3.41 -5.25
C ARG A 44 -6.88 -2.83 -4.18
N LEU A 45 -6.45 -1.58 -4.37
CA LEU A 45 -5.76 -0.81 -3.34
C LEU A 45 -6.79 -0.19 -2.39
N ARG A 46 -6.49 -0.20 -1.09
CA ARG A 46 -7.29 0.44 -0.04
C ARG A 46 -6.40 1.41 0.72
N PHE A 47 -6.68 2.71 0.58
CA PHE A 47 -6.03 3.75 1.35
C PHE A 47 -6.80 3.98 2.64
N VAL A 48 -6.08 4.03 3.77
CA VAL A 48 -6.63 4.41 5.09
C VAL A 48 -5.75 5.55 5.57
N MET A 49 -6.31 6.75 5.59
CA MET A 49 -5.56 7.99 5.82
C MET A 49 -6.29 8.83 6.84
N LYS A 50 -5.52 9.62 7.59
CA LYS A 50 -6.01 10.59 8.55
C LYS A 50 -5.17 11.86 8.38
N ASP A 51 -5.83 13.01 8.29
CA ASP A 51 -5.18 14.32 8.15
C ASP A 51 -4.15 14.36 6.99
N ALA A 52 -4.50 13.73 5.86
CA ALA A 52 -3.62 13.59 4.69
C ALA A 52 -4.40 13.59 3.37
N ASP A 53 -3.75 14.10 2.33
CA ASP A 53 -4.25 14.13 0.95
C ASP A 53 -3.41 13.23 0.04
N LEU A 54 -4.06 12.44 -0.83
CA LEU A 54 -3.39 11.60 -1.83
C LEU A 54 -3.51 12.25 -3.22
N TYR A 55 -2.41 12.78 -3.74
CA TYR A 55 -2.38 13.40 -5.07
C TYR A 55 -2.10 12.39 -6.19
N ALA A 56 -1.08 11.54 -6.01
CA ALA A 56 -0.67 10.56 -7.00
C ALA A 56 -0.14 9.29 -6.34
N LEU A 57 -0.16 8.18 -7.08
CA LEU A 57 0.46 6.91 -6.71
C LEU A 57 1.23 6.38 -7.92
N ARG A 58 2.28 5.59 -7.64
CA ARG A 58 3.03 4.86 -8.68
C ARG A 58 3.55 3.54 -8.12
N PHE A 59 3.81 2.61 -9.03
CA PHE A 59 4.72 1.48 -8.78
C PHE A 59 6.08 1.81 -9.40
N SER A 60 7.15 1.30 -8.83
CA SER A 60 8.55 1.52 -9.25
C SER A 60 9.25 0.19 -9.38
#